data_AF-A0A367LXH0-F1
#
_entry.id   AF-A0A367LXH0-F1
#
_cell.length_a   1.000
_cell.length_b   1.000
_cell.length_c   1.000
_cell.angle_alpha   90.00
_cell.angle_beta   90.00
_cell.angle_gamma   90.00
#
_symmetry.space_group_name_H-M   'P 1'
#
loop_
_entity.id
_entity.type
_entity.pdbx_description
1 polymer ?
#
loop_
_entity_poly.entity_id
_entity_poly.type
_entity_poly.pdbx_seq_one_letter_code
_entity_poly.pdbx_strand_id
1 'polypeptide(L)'
;GGKGLFALDVTDPANIKLLWEIGVDQEPDLGYSFPKPTVARLHNGKWAVVTGNGYSSLNDKAALLIIDLETGAITRKLEVTGRTGVPNGLSSPRLADNNSDGVADYAYAGDLQGNLWRFDLIAGKVNQDDPFSRANDGPA
;
A
#
# COMPACT_ATOMS: atom_id res chain seq x y z
N GLY A 1 -16.06 -12.77 -7.80
CA GLY A 1 -14.75 -13.09 -7.18
C GLY A 1 -14.89 -12.95 -5.68
N GLY A 2 -13.78 -12.69 -4.96
CA GLY A 2 -13.77 -12.46 -3.52
C GLY A 2 -12.97 -11.21 -3.14
N LYS A 3 -12.92 -10.91 -1.85
CA LYS A 3 -12.08 -9.86 -1.26
C LYS A 3 -10.77 -10.52 -0.83
N GLY A 4 -9.75 -10.40 -1.65
CA GLY A 4 -8.51 -11.14 -1.43
C GLY A 4 -7.39 -10.79 -2.39
N LEU A 5 -6.16 -11.02 -1.93
CA LEU A 5 -4.92 -10.90 -2.67
C LEU A 5 -4.07 -12.13 -2.45
N PHE A 6 -3.20 -12.45 -3.41
CA PHE A 6 -2.22 -13.51 -3.27
C PHE A 6 -0.92 -13.12 -3.96
N ALA A 7 0.18 -13.72 -3.54
CA ALA A 7 1.47 -13.59 -4.20
C ALA A 7 2.01 -14.98 -4.55
N LEU A 8 2.58 -15.07 -5.76
CA LEU A 8 3.26 -16.26 -6.25
C LEU A 8 4.72 -15.91 -6.49
N ASP A 9 5.61 -16.82 -6.11
CA ASP A 9 6.97 -16.84 -6.63
C ASP A 9 6.93 -17.50 -8.01
N VAL A 10 7.20 -16.68 -9.03
CA VAL A 10 7.24 -17.07 -10.44
C VAL A 10 8.65 -17.00 -11.02
N THR A 11 9.67 -17.00 -10.16
CA THR A 11 11.08 -16.95 -10.58
C THR A 11 11.46 -18.14 -11.44
N ASP A 12 11.00 -19.34 -11.08
CA ASP A 12 11.14 -20.56 -11.85
C ASP A 12 9.78 -20.96 -12.45
N PRO A 13 9.57 -20.85 -13.77
CA PRO A 13 8.29 -21.20 -14.40
C PRO A 13 7.96 -22.70 -14.31
N ALA A 14 8.93 -23.57 -14.05
CA ALA A 14 8.71 -25.00 -13.83
C ALA A 14 8.32 -25.32 -12.38
N ASN A 15 8.49 -24.37 -11.45
CA ASN A 15 8.29 -24.57 -10.02
C ASN A 15 7.70 -23.31 -9.36
N ILE A 16 6.52 -22.90 -9.83
CA ILE A 16 5.76 -21.79 -9.24
C ILE A 16 5.37 -22.14 -7.80
N LYS A 17 5.59 -21.22 -6.86
CA LYS A 17 5.25 -21.41 -5.44
C LYS A 17 4.25 -20.38 -4.98
N LEU A 18 3.30 -20.80 -4.14
CA LEU A 18 2.49 -19.87 -3.38
C LEU A 18 3.34 -19.26 -2.27
N LEU A 19 3.41 -17.93 -2.21
CA LEU A 19 4.01 -17.24 -1.07
C LEU A 19 2.95 -17.09 0.04
N TRP A 20 1.80 -16.51 -0.30
CA TRP A 20 0.72 -16.26 0.66
C TRP A 20 -0.59 -15.90 -0.04
N GLU A 21 -1.68 -16.01 0.72
CA GLU A 21 -3.01 -15.48 0.40
C GLU A 21 -3.48 -14.62 1.58
N ILE A 22 -4.16 -13.52 1.28
CA ILE A 22 -4.74 -12.58 2.24
C ILE A 22 -6.20 -12.43 1.88
N GLY A 23 -7.07 -12.64 2.86
CA GLY A 23 -8.49 -12.33 2.79
C GLY A 23 -8.91 -11.40 3.92
N VAL A 24 -10.23 -11.29 4.11
CA VAL A 24 -10.84 -10.45 5.16
C VAL A 24 -10.51 -10.88 6.58
N ASP A 25 -10.12 -12.15 6.77
CA ASP A 25 -9.71 -12.66 8.08
C ASP A 25 -8.35 -12.10 8.51
N GLN A 26 -7.47 -11.79 7.56
CA GLN A 26 -6.15 -11.20 7.80
C GLN A 26 -6.19 -9.67 7.74
N GLU A 27 -7.02 -9.10 6.87
CA GLU A 27 -7.22 -7.65 6.74
C GLU A 27 -8.73 -7.33 6.65
N PRO A 28 -9.37 -6.98 7.78
CA PRO A 28 -10.82 -6.74 7.84
C PRO A 28 -11.30 -5.59 6.94
N ASP A 29 -10.46 -4.61 6.65
CA ASP A 29 -10.78 -3.51 5.74
C ASP A 29 -10.42 -3.81 4.28
N LEU A 30 -10.09 -5.07 3.93
CA LEU A 30 -9.89 -5.49 2.55
C LEU A 30 -11.24 -5.53 1.81
N GLY A 31 -11.32 -4.80 0.72
CA GLY A 31 -12.41 -4.80 -0.23
C GLY A 31 -12.12 -5.66 -1.45
N TYR A 32 -12.91 -5.46 -2.51
CA TYR A 32 -12.61 -6.03 -3.81
C TYR A 32 -11.33 -5.39 -4.37
N SER A 33 -10.32 -6.23 -4.59
CA SER A 33 -8.96 -5.84 -4.97
C SER A 33 -8.82 -5.49 -6.45
N PHE A 34 -9.65 -4.56 -6.94
CA PHE A 34 -9.47 -3.89 -8.23
C PHE A 34 -8.21 -2.99 -8.32
N PRO A 35 -7.76 -2.33 -7.23
CA PRO A 35 -6.52 -1.58 -7.25
C PRO A 35 -5.35 -2.42 -7.74
N LYS A 36 -4.55 -1.87 -8.65
CA LYS A 36 -3.31 -2.49 -9.09
C LYS A 36 -2.24 -2.26 -8.01
N PRO A 37 -1.68 -3.33 -7.41
CA PRO A 37 -0.61 -3.18 -6.42
C PRO A 37 0.70 -2.74 -7.08
N THR A 38 1.58 -2.14 -6.28
CA THR A 38 2.98 -1.85 -6.63
C THR A 38 3.90 -2.64 -5.71
N VAL A 39 4.91 -3.31 -6.26
CA VAL A 39 5.97 -3.97 -5.49
C VAL A 39 7.16 -3.03 -5.42
N ALA A 40 7.60 -2.68 -4.21
CA ALA A 40 8.70 -1.72 -4.01
C ALA A 40 9.50 -1.99 -2.73
N ARG A 41 10.74 -1.50 -2.70
CA ARG A 41 11.56 -1.44 -1.49
C ARG A 41 11.12 -0.26 -0.64
N LEU A 42 10.99 -0.47 0.68
CA LEU A 42 10.61 0.58 1.63
C LEU A 42 11.73 0.83 2.65
N HIS A 43 11.64 1.97 3.34
CA HIS A 43 12.58 2.42 4.36
C HIS A 43 12.67 1.50 5.59
N ASN A 44 11.75 0.55 5.76
CA ASN A 44 11.87 -0.51 6.77
C ASN A 44 12.89 -1.61 6.40
N GLY A 45 13.62 -1.45 5.30
CA GLY A 45 14.64 -2.41 4.85
C GLY A 45 14.06 -3.69 4.25
N LYS A 46 12.80 -3.69 3.82
CA LYS A 46 12.15 -4.83 3.17
C LYS A 46 11.42 -4.43 1.88
N TRP A 47 11.20 -5.43 1.03
CA TRP A 47 10.27 -5.29 -0.09
C TRP A 47 8.84 -5.51 0.39
N ALA A 48 7.92 -4.74 -0.17
CA ALA A 48 6.51 -4.80 0.18
C ALA A 48 5.63 -4.74 -1.07
N VAL A 49 4.45 -5.32 -0.95
CA VAL A 49 3.31 -5.04 -1.82
C VAL A 49 2.55 -3.86 -1.23
N VAL A 50 2.50 -2.75 -1.96
CA VAL A 50 1.78 -1.54 -1.57
C VAL A 50 0.57 -1.37 -2.47
N THR A 51 -0.61 -1.30 -1.87
CA THR A 51 -1.88 -1.24 -2.61
C THR A 51 -2.95 -0.49 -1.84
N GLY A 52 -3.99 -0.03 -2.54
CA GLY A 52 -5.21 0.42 -1.89
C GLY A 52 -6.00 -0.77 -1.36
N ASN A 53 -6.72 -0.58 -0.26
CA ASN A 53 -7.53 -1.62 0.36
C ASN A 53 -8.67 -2.14 -0.53
N GLY A 54 -8.96 -1.46 -1.64
CA GLY A 54 -10.00 -1.86 -2.57
C GLY A 54 -11.38 -1.34 -2.18
N TYR A 55 -12.39 -1.77 -2.92
CA TYR A 55 -13.72 -1.17 -2.90
C TYR A 55 -14.73 -2.03 -2.16
N SER A 56 -15.73 -1.41 -1.54
CA SER A 56 -16.78 -2.13 -0.78
C SER A 56 -16.20 -3.05 0.30
N SER A 57 -15.22 -2.56 1.06
CA SER A 57 -14.68 -3.19 2.27
C SER A 57 -15.76 -3.29 3.37
N LEU A 58 -15.48 -3.98 4.47
CA LEU A 58 -16.48 -4.23 5.52
C LEU A 58 -17.18 -2.96 6.03
N ASN A 59 -16.42 -1.87 6.17
CA ASN A 59 -16.89 -0.59 6.72
C ASN A 59 -16.81 0.56 5.70
N ASP A 60 -16.66 0.24 4.40
CA ASP A 60 -16.45 1.21 3.32
C ASP A 60 -15.37 2.28 3.62
N LYS A 61 -14.31 1.85 4.30
CA LYS A 61 -13.15 2.69 4.61
C LYS A 61 -12.16 2.68 3.45
N ALA A 62 -11.35 3.73 3.35
CA ALA A 62 -10.20 3.79 2.47
C ALA A 62 -8.91 3.72 3.29
N ALA A 63 -7.98 2.86 2.87
CA ALA A 63 -6.67 2.75 3.50
C ALA A 63 -5.60 2.31 2.51
N LEU A 64 -4.37 2.76 2.71
CA LEU A 64 -3.19 2.19 2.06
C LEU A 64 -2.76 0.96 2.85
N LEU A 65 -2.64 -0.17 2.17
CA LEU A 65 -2.13 -1.41 2.72
C LEU A 65 -0.67 -1.58 2.30
N ILE A 66 0.20 -1.81 3.29
CA ILE A 66 1.60 -2.16 3.10
C ILE A 66 1.79 -3.58 3.63
N ILE A 67 2.04 -4.50 2.71
CA ILE A 67 2.07 -5.93 2.96
C ILE A 67 3.51 -6.41 2.73
N ASP A 68 4.07 -7.12 3.70
CA ASP A 68 5.42 -7.70 3.56
C ASP A 68 5.43 -8.70 2.40
N LEU A 69 6.38 -8.55 1.47
CA LEU A 69 6.39 -9.32 0.23
C LEU A 69 6.61 -10.82 0.47
N GLU A 70 7.42 -11.18 1.46
CA GLU A 70 7.79 -12.57 1.74
C GLU A 70 6.69 -13.30 2.49
N THR A 71 6.09 -12.64 3.49
CA THR A 71 5.21 -13.28 4.48
C THR A 71 3.73 -13.02 4.29
N GLY A 72 3.36 -11.96 3.55
CA GLY A 72 1.96 -11.52 3.45
C GLY A 72 1.44 -10.82 4.71
N ALA A 73 2.30 -10.55 5.70
CA ALA A 73 1.90 -9.83 6.89
C ALA A 73 1.57 -8.37 6.57
N ILE A 74 0.47 -7.85 7.15
CA ILE A 74 0.13 -6.43 7.06
C ILE A 74 1.12 -5.63 7.93
N THR A 75 2.17 -5.11 7.30
CA THR A 75 3.20 -4.31 7.98
C THR A 75 2.61 -3.01 8.49
N ARG A 76 1.77 -2.34 7.67
CA ARG A 76 1.07 -1.11 8.03
C ARG A 76 -0.27 -1.02 7.28
N LYS A 77 -1.26 -0.44 7.95
CA LYS A 77 -2.50 0.06 7.36
C LYS A 77 -2.60 1.56 7.65
N LEU A 78 -2.61 2.38 6.61
CA LEU A 78 -2.73 3.83 6.73
C LEU A 78 -4.14 4.25 6.27
N GLU A 79 -5.05 4.32 7.24
CA GLU A 79 -6.45 4.73 6.99
C GLU A 79 -6.53 6.23 6.69
N VAL A 80 -7.40 6.60 5.75
CA VAL A 80 -7.68 8.00 5.40
C VAL A 80 -9.12 8.38 5.74
N THR A 81 -9.31 9.62 6.17
CA THR A 81 -10.62 10.14 6.57
C THR A 81 -11.22 10.95 5.41
N GLY A 82 -12.13 10.31 4.67
CA GLY A 82 -12.97 10.99 3.68
C GLY A 82 -14.22 11.61 4.28
N ARG A 83 -15.26 11.76 3.44
CA ARG A 83 -16.61 12.18 3.83
C ARG A 83 -17.30 11.07 4.62
N THR A 84 -17.80 11.41 5.80
CA THR A 84 -18.56 10.50 6.67
C THR A 84 -19.85 10.02 6.00
N GLY A 85 -20.17 8.73 6.14
CA GLY A 85 -21.41 8.14 5.63
C GLY A 85 -21.46 7.96 4.11
N VAL A 86 -20.39 8.27 3.40
CA VAL A 86 -20.25 8.03 1.95
C VAL A 86 -19.29 6.86 1.74
N PRO A 87 -19.67 5.81 0.99
CA PRO A 87 -18.78 4.68 0.76
C PRO A 87 -17.43 5.10 0.19
N ASN A 88 -16.36 4.47 0.68
CA ASN A 88 -15.00 4.73 0.24
C ASN A 88 -14.20 3.43 0.01
N GLY A 89 -13.03 3.60 -0.58
CA GLY A 89 -12.06 2.55 -0.86
C GLY A 89 -10.88 3.14 -1.61
N LEU A 90 -9.66 2.82 -1.18
CA LEU A 90 -8.46 3.38 -1.80
C LEU A 90 -8.15 2.63 -3.10
N SER A 91 -7.80 3.39 -4.14
CA SER A 91 -7.49 2.90 -5.49
C SER A 91 -6.01 2.55 -5.65
N SER A 92 -5.58 2.26 -6.89
CA SER A 92 -4.19 1.94 -7.22
C SER A 92 -3.23 3.06 -6.77
N PRO A 93 -2.20 2.76 -5.94
CA PRO A 93 -1.22 3.75 -5.58
C PRO A 93 -0.13 3.91 -6.67
N ARG A 94 0.50 5.08 -6.68
CA ARG A 94 1.77 5.38 -7.34
C ARG A 94 2.80 5.68 -6.27
N LEU A 95 3.87 4.91 -6.23
CA LEU A 95 5.01 5.19 -5.36
C LEU A 95 5.94 6.19 -6.03
N ALA A 96 6.58 7.03 -5.22
CA ALA A 96 7.57 8.00 -5.63
C ALA A 96 8.88 7.71 -4.88
N ASP A 97 9.96 7.69 -5.64
CA ASP A 97 11.34 7.67 -5.20
C ASP A 97 11.94 8.99 -5.72
N ASN A 98 12.17 9.94 -4.82
CA ASN A 98 12.53 11.30 -5.17
C ASN A 98 14.05 11.53 -5.20
N ASN A 99 14.83 10.60 -4.64
CA ASN A 99 16.28 10.66 -4.60
C ASN A 99 16.95 9.66 -5.57
N SER A 100 16.16 8.80 -6.23
CA SER A 100 16.57 7.78 -7.20
C SER A 100 17.47 6.68 -6.61
N ASP A 101 17.27 6.30 -5.35
CA ASP A 101 18.01 5.21 -4.69
C ASP A 101 17.31 3.84 -4.78
N GLY A 102 16.09 3.78 -5.35
CA GLY A 102 15.29 2.58 -5.50
C GLY A 102 14.40 2.25 -4.30
N VAL A 103 14.36 3.11 -3.27
CA VAL A 103 13.49 3.01 -2.09
C VAL A 103 12.36 4.03 -2.22
N ALA A 104 11.13 3.60 -1.94
CA ALA A 104 9.98 4.50 -2.05
C ALA A 104 9.82 5.41 -0.83
N ASP A 105 9.72 6.71 -1.09
CA ASP A 105 9.60 7.77 -0.08
C ASP A 105 8.13 8.15 0.17
N TYR A 106 7.33 8.14 -0.89
CA TYR A 106 5.92 8.53 -0.83
C TYR A 106 5.04 7.57 -1.64
N ALA A 107 3.76 7.51 -1.26
CA ALA A 107 2.74 6.91 -2.10
C ALA A 107 1.60 7.91 -2.35
N TYR A 108 1.09 7.94 -3.58
CA TYR A 108 -0.08 8.72 -3.96
C TYR A 108 -1.19 7.79 -4.41
N ALA A 109 -2.39 7.97 -3.90
CA ALA A 109 -3.53 7.14 -4.30
C ALA A 109 -4.82 7.94 -4.28
N GLY A 110 -5.65 7.72 -5.32
CA GLY A 110 -7.02 8.21 -5.35
C GLY A 110 -7.95 7.33 -4.52
N ASP A 111 -9.12 7.82 -4.16
CA ASP A 111 -10.19 7.03 -3.55
C ASP A 111 -11.52 7.15 -4.31
N LEU A 112 -12.52 6.34 -3.96
CA LEU A 112 -13.85 6.35 -4.60
C LEU A 112 -14.59 7.68 -4.43
N GLN A 113 -14.20 8.49 -3.45
CA GLN A 113 -14.79 9.80 -3.21
C GLN A 113 -14.16 10.91 -4.06
N GLY A 114 -13.12 10.60 -4.84
CA GLY A 114 -12.41 11.56 -5.70
C GLY A 114 -11.31 12.33 -4.99
N ASN A 115 -10.93 11.93 -3.77
CA ASN A 115 -9.78 12.52 -3.09
C ASN A 115 -8.48 11.96 -3.68
N LEU A 116 -7.42 12.77 -3.66
CA LEU A 116 -6.06 12.32 -3.96
C LEU A 116 -5.21 12.44 -2.68
N TRP A 117 -4.79 11.29 -2.17
CA TRP A 117 -4.04 11.17 -0.93
C TRP A 117 -2.55 11.05 -1.20
N ARG A 118 -1.75 11.57 -0.27
CA ARG A 118 -0.32 11.27 -0.15
C ARG A 118 -0.08 10.56 1.18
N PHE A 119 0.79 9.57 1.16
CA PHE A 119 1.30 8.86 2.33
C PHE A 119 2.81 9.03 2.37
N ASP A 120 3.32 9.46 3.52
CA ASP A 120 4.75 9.59 3.77
C ASP A 120 5.28 8.23 4.26
N LEU A 121 6.22 7.64 3.52
CA LEU A 121 6.82 6.32 3.79
C LEU A 121 8.25 6.41 4.37
N ILE A 122 8.67 7.64 4.68
CA ILE A 122 9.97 7.99 5.26
C ILE A 122 9.91 8.06 6.79
N ALA A 123 11.08 8.04 7.43
CA ALA A 123 11.18 8.31 8.86
C ALA A 123 11.03 9.81 9.17
N GLY A 124 10.47 10.10 10.36
CA GLY A 124 10.44 11.46 10.92
C GLY A 124 9.26 12.32 10.49
N LYS A 125 9.27 13.59 10.94
CA LYS A 125 8.26 14.58 10.54
C LYS A 125 8.70 15.23 9.23
N VAL A 126 7.79 15.24 8.26
CA VAL A 126 8.00 16.02 7.02
C VAL A 126 8.26 17.47 7.37
N ASN A 127 9.33 18.03 6.82
CA ASN A 127 9.55 19.47 6.84
C ASN A 127 8.48 20.12 5.96
N GLN A 128 7.62 20.97 6.55
CA GLN A 128 6.56 21.62 5.78
C GLN A 128 7.10 22.61 4.74
N ASP A 129 8.30 23.14 4.95
CA ASP A 129 8.99 24.01 4.00
C ASP A 129 9.68 23.22 2.87
N ASP A 130 9.85 21.90 3.05
CA ASP A 130 10.33 20.96 2.04
C ASP A 130 9.47 19.68 2.02
N PRO A 131 8.23 19.78 1.50
CA PRO A 131 7.26 18.69 1.58
C PRO A 131 7.59 17.50 0.66
N PHE A 132 8.66 17.59 -0.14
CA PHE A 132 9.15 16.55 -1.03
C PHE A 132 10.66 16.35 -0.85
N SER A 133 11.07 16.19 0.40
CA SER A 133 12.46 15.92 0.78
C SER A 133 13.08 14.84 -0.12
N ARG A 134 14.36 15.05 -0.42
CA ARG A 134 15.22 14.12 -1.16
C ARG A 134 16.44 13.69 -0.34
N ALA A 135 16.47 14.06 0.94
CA ALA A 135 17.63 13.96 1.79
C ALA A 135 17.52 12.77 2.75
N ASN A 136 18.52 11.87 2.68
CA ASN A 136 18.81 10.75 3.59
C ASN A 136 17.69 10.39 4.56
N ASP A 137 16.69 9.81 3.95
CA ASP A 137 15.48 9.21 4.46
C ASP A 137 15.90 7.97 5.27
N GLY A 138 16.32 8.19 6.53
CA GLY A 138 16.75 7.10 7.41
C GLY A 138 15.64 6.04 7.61
N PRO A 139 15.98 4.83 8.11
CA PRO A 139 15.02 3.76 8.24
C PRO A 139 13.86 4.15 9.17
N ALA A 140 12.63 3.82 8.76
CA ALA A 140 11.40 4.02 9.53
C ALA A 140 11.18 2.95 10.59
#